data_AF-A0A7K1VAW1-F1
#
_entry.id   AF-A0A7K1VAW1-F1
#
_cell.length_a   1.000
_cell.length_b   1.000
_cell.length_c   1.000
_cell.angle_alpha   90.00
_cell.angle_beta   90.00
_cell.angle_gamma   90.00
#
_symmetry.space_group_name_H-M   'P 1'
#
loop_
_entity.id
_entity.type
_entity.pdbx_description
1 polymer ?
#
loop_
_entity_poly.entity_id
_entity_poly.type
_entity_poly.pdbx_seq_one_letter_code
_entity_poly.pdbx_strand_id
1 'polypeptide(L)'
;MAIQVSEWLVTSDLVDEAAFRIDVPGPDRGTWILSYLPTHRRLSRDQALVGVRLAELILSEFVSLNSESDLLVARLYAEELELELTDAMCLLALRGGEFRASEFESRNCVAQQVIR
;
A
#
# COMPACT_ATOMS: atom_id res chain seq x y z
N MET A 1 11.44 -9.50 -7.38
CA MET A 1 10.12 -8.93 -7.08
C MET A 1 9.12 -9.46 -8.07
N ALA A 2 8.10 -10.13 -7.57
CA ALA A 2 7.08 -10.71 -8.40
C ALA A 2 5.72 -10.49 -7.75
N ILE A 3 4.95 -9.55 -8.32
CA ILE A 3 3.52 -9.51 -8.06
C ILE A 3 2.93 -10.86 -8.47
N GLN A 4 2.28 -11.50 -7.51
CA GLN A 4 1.52 -12.72 -7.73
C GLN A 4 0.09 -12.31 -8.08
N VAL A 5 -0.34 -12.67 -9.29
CA VAL A 5 -1.69 -12.41 -9.77
C VAL A 5 -2.41 -13.74 -9.92
N SER A 6 -3.45 -13.94 -9.13
CA SER A 6 -4.37 -15.07 -9.27
C SER A 6 -5.73 -14.59 -9.82
N GLU A 7 -6.71 -15.48 -9.84
CA GLU A 7 -8.07 -15.13 -10.20
C GLU A 7 -8.78 -14.28 -9.13
N TRP A 8 -8.39 -14.41 -7.85
CA TRP A 8 -9.12 -13.86 -6.70
C TRP A 8 -8.30 -12.86 -5.87
N LEU A 9 -6.99 -12.85 -6.07
CA LEU A 9 -6.02 -12.15 -5.24
C LEU A 9 -4.85 -11.63 -6.07
N VAL A 10 -4.48 -10.38 -5.85
CA VAL A 10 -3.21 -9.77 -6.29
C VAL A 10 -2.40 -9.42 -5.05
N THR A 11 -1.15 -9.86 -4.98
CA THR A 11 -0.25 -9.62 -3.83
C THR A 11 1.16 -9.34 -4.31
N SER A 12 1.96 -8.72 -3.44
CA SER A 12 3.38 -8.45 -3.65
C SER A 12 4.23 -9.24 -2.65
N ASP A 13 5.45 -9.58 -3.05
CA ASP A 13 6.48 -10.11 -2.15
C ASP A 13 7.23 -9.00 -1.38
N LEU A 14 6.97 -7.72 -1.67
CA LEU A 14 7.64 -6.56 -1.04
C LEU A 14 6.75 -5.72 -0.11
N VAL A 15 5.44 -5.71 -0.34
CA VAL A 15 4.51 -4.89 0.44
C VAL A 15 3.38 -5.77 0.95
N ASP A 16 2.90 -5.44 2.15
CA ASP A 16 1.75 -6.12 2.78
C ASP A 16 0.39 -5.65 2.20
N GLU A 17 0.42 -5.01 1.03
CA GLU A 17 -0.77 -4.53 0.34
C GLU A 17 -1.24 -5.53 -0.72
N ALA A 18 -2.56 -5.65 -0.84
CA ALA A 18 -3.20 -6.67 -1.66
C ALA A 18 -4.48 -6.14 -2.29
N ALA A 19 -4.85 -6.75 -3.42
CA ALA A 19 -6.16 -6.57 -4.05
C ALA A 19 -6.96 -7.86 -3.99
N PHE A 20 -8.24 -7.76 -3.66
CA PHE A 20 -9.15 -8.90 -3.51
C PHE A 20 -10.31 -8.77 -4.49
N ARG A 21 -10.69 -9.87 -5.14
CA ARG A 21 -11.92 -9.93 -5.92
C ARG A 21 -13.13 -10.16 -5.00
N ILE A 22 -14.20 -9.41 -5.22
CA ILE A 22 -15.47 -9.59 -4.53
C ILE A 22 -16.21 -10.74 -5.20
N ASP A 23 -16.38 -11.87 -4.49
CA ASP A 23 -17.11 -13.02 -5.02
C ASP A 23 -18.37 -13.41 -4.26
N VAL A 24 -18.74 -12.59 -3.28
CA VAL A 24 -20.04 -12.68 -2.64
C VAL A 24 -21.15 -12.31 -3.64
N PRO A 25 -22.33 -12.97 -3.60
CA PRO A 25 -23.46 -12.59 -4.43
C PRO A 25 -23.87 -11.13 -4.20
N GLY A 26 -24.00 -10.36 -5.28
CA GLY A 26 -24.35 -8.96 -5.21
C GLY A 26 -23.99 -8.18 -6.48
N PRO A 27 -24.34 -6.89 -6.54
CA PRO A 27 -24.05 -6.04 -7.70
C PRO A 27 -22.54 -5.85 -7.94
N ASP A 28 -21.74 -5.98 -6.89
CA ASP A 28 -20.29 -5.77 -6.94
C ASP A 28 -19.49 -7.04 -7.27
N ARG A 29 -20.18 -8.17 -7.51
CA ARG A 29 -19.51 -9.44 -7.79
C ARG A 29 -18.61 -9.34 -9.01
N GLY A 30 -17.38 -9.82 -8.89
CA GLY A 30 -16.35 -9.79 -9.92
C GLY A 30 -15.52 -8.51 -9.97
N THR A 31 -15.88 -7.49 -9.18
CA THR A 31 -15.06 -6.29 -9.02
C THR A 31 -13.95 -6.50 -7.98
N TRP A 32 -13.00 -5.57 -7.95
CA TRP A 32 -11.85 -5.65 -7.06
C TRP A 32 -11.83 -4.53 -6.04
N ILE A 33 -11.23 -4.80 -4.88
CA ILE A 33 -10.93 -3.83 -3.83
C ILE A 33 -9.45 -3.88 -3.49
N LEU A 34 -8.88 -2.73 -3.11
CA LEU A 34 -7.51 -2.60 -2.63
C LEU A 34 -7.50 -2.42 -1.11
N SER A 35 -6.55 -3.06 -0.44
CA SER A 35 -6.41 -3.06 1.02
C SER A 35 -6.28 -1.67 1.64
N TYR A 36 -5.65 -0.72 0.94
CA TYR A 36 -5.42 0.64 1.43
C TYR A 36 -6.42 1.68 0.90
N LEU A 37 -7.34 1.29 0.02
CA LEU A 37 -8.40 2.18 -0.46
C LEU A 37 -9.69 2.01 0.33
N PRO A 38 -10.58 3.03 0.35
CA PRO A 38 -11.91 2.87 0.91
C PRO A 38 -12.67 1.69 0.27
N THR A 39 -13.25 0.83 1.10
CA THR A 39 -13.88 -0.43 0.69
C THR A 39 -15.15 -0.28 -0.14
N HIS A 40 -15.62 0.94 -0.40
CA HIS A 40 -16.72 1.22 -1.33
C HIS A 40 -16.24 1.46 -2.77
N ARG A 41 -14.93 1.67 -3.00
CA ARG A 41 -14.38 1.76 -4.35
C ARG A 41 -14.40 0.39 -5.02
N ARG A 42 -14.76 0.37 -6.30
CA ARG A 42 -14.86 -0.84 -7.11
C ARG A 42 -13.92 -0.68 -8.29
N LEU A 43 -13.00 -1.62 -8.42
CA LEU A 43 -11.92 -1.55 -9.39
C LEU A 43 -12.08 -2.66 -10.43
N SER A 44 -11.57 -2.38 -11.62
CA SER A 44 -11.28 -3.43 -12.59
C SER A 44 -10.10 -4.29 -12.10
N ARG A 45 -9.89 -5.44 -12.73
CA ARG A 45 -8.73 -6.29 -12.46
C ARG A 45 -7.41 -5.55 -12.73
N ASP A 46 -7.37 -4.77 -13.80
CA ASP A 46 -6.18 -4.02 -14.21
C ASP A 46 -5.88 -2.90 -13.22
N GLN A 47 -6.90 -2.17 -12.76
CA GLN A 47 -6.77 -1.19 -11.69
C GLN A 47 -6.29 -1.83 -10.38
N ALA A 48 -6.80 -3.02 -10.02
CA ALA A 48 -6.30 -3.75 -8.85
C ALA A 48 -4.80 -4.08 -8.96
N LEU A 49 -4.35 -4.52 -10.14
CA LEU A 49 -2.93 -4.76 -10.39
C LEU A 49 -2.10 -3.48 -10.29
N VAL A 50 -2.58 -2.40 -10.90
CA VAL A 50 -1.94 -1.08 -10.85
C VAL A 50 -1.85 -0.56 -9.41
N GLY A 51 -2.86 -0.78 -8.58
CA GLY A 51 -2.83 -0.39 -7.17
C GLY A 51 -1.77 -1.11 -6.34
N VAL A 52 -1.61 -2.42 -6.53
CA VAL A 52 -0.53 -3.16 -5.84
C VAL A 52 0.84 -2.71 -6.34
N ARG A 53 1.00 -2.43 -7.65
CA ARG A 53 2.22 -1.84 -8.21
C ARG A 53 2.52 -0.45 -7.66
N LEU A 54 1.50 0.39 -7.49
CA LEU A 54 1.64 1.72 -6.92
C LEU A 54 2.09 1.63 -5.45
N ALA A 55 1.48 0.72 -4.68
CA ALA A 55 1.91 0.46 -3.31
C ALA A 55 3.36 -0.04 -3.25
N GLU A 56 3.77 -0.97 -4.11
CA GLU A 56 5.18 -1.37 -4.26
C GLU A 56 6.06 -0.14 -4.53
N LEU A 57 5.71 0.70 -5.50
CA LEU A 57 6.53 1.84 -5.89
C LEU A 57 6.68 2.89 -4.76
N ILE A 58 5.62 3.11 -3.98
CA ILE A 58 5.61 4.05 -2.85
C ILE A 58 6.35 3.48 -1.64
N LEU A 59 6.18 2.19 -1.33
CA LEU A 59 6.63 1.57 -0.09
C LEU A 59 7.94 0.80 -0.21
N SER A 60 8.35 0.37 -1.41
CA SER A 60 9.53 -0.47 -1.62
C SER A 60 10.79 0.14 -1.02
N GLU A 61 10.85 1.47 -0.83
CA GLU A 61 11.84 2.16 0.00
C GLU A 61 11.29 3.54 0.47
N PHE A 62 10.51 3.61 1.57
CA PHE A 62 9.93 4.84 2.17
C PHE A 62 10.74 6.12 1.86
N VAL A 63 10.31 6.85 0.81
CA VAL A 63 10.82 8.16 0.36
C VAL A 63 12.23 8.19 -0.20
N SER A 64 12.50 7.37 -1.21
CA SER A 64 13.45 7.80 -2.24
C SER A 64 12.97 7.33 -3.61
N LEU A 65 11.93 8.02 -4.12
CA LEU A 65 11.72 8.11 -5.56
C LEU A 65 12.95 8.85 -6.11
N ASN A 66 14.05 8.11 -6.23
CA ASN A 66 15.38 8.62 -6.46
C ASN A 66 15.50 9.27 -7.84
N SER A 67 14.51 9.02 -8.71
CA SER A 67 14.42 9.53 -10.05
C SER A 67 13.07 10.22 -10.31
N GLU A 68 13.10 11.27 -11.12
CA GLU A 68 11.88 11.90 -11.66
C GLU A 68 11.01 10.90 -12.45
N SER A 69 11.63 9.87 -13.04
CA SER A 69 10.92 8.80 -13.73
C SER A 69 10.04 7.98 -12.80
N ASP A 70 10.51 7.65 -11.58
CA ASP A 70 9.70 6.87 -10.64
C ASP A 70 8.50 7.69 -10.16
N LEU A 71 8.69 8.99 -9.93
CA LEU A 71 7.60 9.94 -9.63
C LEU A 71 6.57 10.01 -10.75
N LEU A 72 7.03 10.05 -12.01
CA LEU A 72 6.13 10.10 -13.16
C LEU A 72 5.32 8.80 -13.30
N VAL A 73 5.95 7.64 -13.12
CA VAL A 73 5.25 6.35 -13.13
C VAL A 73 4.26 6.24 -11.98
N ALA A 74 4.63 6.69 -10.78
CA ALA A 74 3.72 6.71 -9.63
C ALA A 74 2.49 7.59 -9.88
N ARG A 75 2.67 8.76 -10.51
CA ARG A 75 1.56 9.64 -10.90
C ARG A 75 0.64 8.96 -11.91
N LEU A 76 1.19 8.34 -12.96
CA LEU A 76 0.39 7.64 -13.96
C LEU A 76 -0.44 6.51 -13.33
N TYR A 77 0.13 5.75 -12.40
CA TYR A 77 -0.61 4.71 -11.69
C TYR A 77 -1.68 5.27 -10.74
N ALA A 78 -1.43 6.42 -10.10
CA ALA A 78 -2.44 7.08 -9.28
C ALA A 78 -3.61 7.61 -10.14
N GLU A 79 -3.31 8.19 -11.30
CA GLU A 79 -4.31 8.66 -12.26
C GLU A 79 -5.22 7.53 -12.76
N GLU A 80 -4.65 6.35 -13.07
CA GLU A 80 -5.41 5.15 -13.45
C GLU A 80 -6.39 4.67 -12.36
N LEU A 81 -6.10 5.01 -11.09
CA LEU A 81 -6.96 4.73 -9.94
C LEU A 81 -7.91 5.89 -9.60
N GLU A 82 -7.92 6.95 -10.39
CA GLU A 82 -8.67 8.19 -10.12
C GLU A 82 -8.32 8.75 -8.73
N LEU A 83 -7.03 8.88 -8.46
CA LEU A 83 -6.45 9.42 -7.24
C LEU A 83 -5.32 10.40 -7.55
N GLU A 84 -5.17 11.40 -6.68
CA GLU A 84 -3.92 12.13 -6.60
C GLU A 84 -2.85 11.24 -5.96
N LEU A 85 -1.61 11.32 -6.45
CA LEU A 85 -0.49 10.55 -5.87
C LEU A 85 -0.35 10.79 -4.36
N THR A 86 -0.53 12.05 -3.93
CA THR A 86 -0.47 12.42 -2.51
C THR A 86 -1.53 11.71 -1.68
N ASP A 87 -2.75 11.52 -2.21
CA ASP A 87 -3.81 10.82 -1.49
C ASP A 87 -3.47 9.34 -1.31
N ALA A 88 -2.94 8.69 -2.36
CA ALA A 88 -2.47 7.32 -2.28
C ALA A 88 -1.36 7.16 -1.23
N MET A 89 -0.39 8.08 -1.20
CA MET A 89 0.67 8.11 -0.19
C MET A 89 0.12 8.27 1.23
N CYS A 90 -0.83 9.20 1.43
CA CYS A 90 -1.48 9.42 2.72
C CYS A 90 -2.25 8.19 3.21
N LEU A 91 -3.02 7.54 2.34
CA LEU A 91 -3.76 6.32 2.67
C LEU A 91 -2.84 5.18 3.09
N LEU A 92 -1.73 4.97 2.36
CA LEU A 92 -0.71 3.98 2.71
C LEU A 92 -0.01 4.32 4.04
N ALA A 93 0.34 5.59 4.26
CA ALA A 93 0.96 6.04 5.51
C ALA A 93 0.03 5.85 6.72
N LEU A 94 -1.26 6.16 6.59
CA LEU A 94 -2.25 5.95 7.65
C LEU A 94 -2.42 4.47 7.99
N ARG A 95 -2.38 3.60 6.99
CA ARG A 95 -2.48 2.15 7.17
C ARG A 95 -1.23 1.56 7.84
N GLY A 96 -0.04 2.03 7.47
CA GLY A 96 1.21 1.65 8.13
C GLY A 96 1.39 2.25 9.55
N GLY A 97 0.65 3.30 9.87
CA GLY A 97 0.70 4.03 11.15
C GLY A 97 0.23 3.22 12.37
N GLU A 98 -0.52 2.13 12.18
CA GLU A 98 -0.98 1.27 13.27
C GLU A 98 0.09 0.26 13.76
N PHE A 99 1.29 0.19 13.13
CA PHE A 99 2.29 -0.83 13.45
C PHE A 99 3.74 -0.33 13.64
N ARG A 100 3.96 0.84 14.28
CA ARG A 100 5.33 1.24 14.74
C ARG A 100 5.40 1.96 16.09
N ALA A 101 4.38 1.86 16.94
CA ALA A 101 4.48 2.38 18.31
C ALA A 101 5.36 1.51 19.24
N SER A 102 5.68 0.26 18.88
CA SER A 102 6.38 -0.69 19.76
C SER A 102 7.91 -0.76 19.59
N GLU A 103 8.51 -0.17 18.55
CA GLU A 103 9.98 -0.22 18.36
C GLU A 103 10.74 0.95 18.98
N PHE A 104 10.04 2.00 19.43
CA PHE A 104 10.68 3.17 20.06
C PHE A 104 10.86 3.07 21.58
N GLU A 105 10.13 2.19 22.29
CA GLU A 105 10.27 2.05 23.75
C GLU A 105 11.47 1.20 24.21
N SER A 106 12.04 0.36 23.34
CA SER A 106 13.16 -0.51 23.75
C SER A 106 14.54 0.18 23.78
N ARG A 107 14.65 1.44 23.32
CA ARG A 107 15.93 2.18 23.36
C ARG A 107 16.10 3.12 24.56
N ASN A 108 15.07 3.32 25.38
CA ASN A 108 15.14 4.27 26.52
C ASN A 108 15.42 3.64 27.89
N CYS A 109 15.51 2.31 28.03
CA CYS A 109 15.73 1.68 29.34
C CYS A 109 17.21 1.50 29.77
N VAL A 110 18.21 1.91 28.97
CA VAL A 110 19.64 1.63 29.29
C VAL A 110 20.39 2.83 29.86
N ALA A 111 19.78 4.02 30.00
CA ALA A 111 20.50 5.25 30.36
C ALA A 111 20.23 5.82 31.77
N GLN A 112 19.62 5.07 32.69
CA GLN A 112 19.43 5.54 34.08
C GLN A 112 19.81 4.48 35.11
N GLN A 113 21.11 4.22 35.24
CA GLN A 113 21.64 3.59 36.45
C GLN A 113 23.10 3.96 36.70
N VAL A 114 23.36 5.25 36.92
CA VAL A 114 24.53 5.70 37.70
C VAL A 114 24.09 6.86 38.60
N ILE A 115 23.67 6.53 39.82
CA ILE A 115 23.74 7.46 40.94
C ILE A 115 24.60 6.75 41.99
N ARG A 116 25.81 7.28 42.21
CA ARG A 116 26.61 7.07 43.41
C ARG A 116 26.62 8.37 44.19
#